data_AF-A0A2U1LAJ1-F1
#
_entry.id   AF-A0A2U1LAJ1-F1
#
_cell.length_a   1.000
_cell.length_b   1.000
_cell.length_c   1.000
_cell.angle_alpha   90.00
_cell.angle_beta   90.00
_cell.angle_gamma   90.00
#
_symmetry.space_group_name_H-M   'P 1'
#
loop_
_entity.id
_entity.type
_entity.pdbx_description
1 polymer ?
#
loop_
_entity_poly.entity_id
_entity_poly.type
_entity_poly.pdbx_seq_one_letter_code
_entity_poly.pdbx_strand_id
1 'polypeptide(L)'
;MSLQNLTKWGESLLELFLYGSDETMDESRKMLREAVSKLEEALTINPAKHEALWCLGNAHTYCGFFTSDYGEAKILFDEAFQCFQKAVDESPESEHYLRSLADCAKAPGLHREIHGGPAATSNDADINAPELKRRIFFEHTRMTAERDYLKNPTDTDSSASGAATKTDSAGGGTAKAKKAEDKVLHIHSVVEFETALREAKQKLVVVEFAASTSKKSSEMYPFMVNLSLTCNDVVFLLVLGDESDEMRELFVREKIEKVPHFTFYKNMEKIHEEEGIGPDMLMGDVLYYGDNHSGVVQLHNREDVEKLIADNKADNKLLVLDVGLKHCGPCVKVYPTVLKLSKQMDNAVFARMNGDENESCMQFLKDMDVVEVPTFLFIRDGEICGRYVGSGKGELIGEILRYQGVRVTY
;
A
#
# COMPACT_ATOMS: atom_id res chain seq x y z
N MET A 1 1.15 26.92 2.38
CA MET A 1 2.08 25.76 2.44
C MET A 1 3.15 25.95 1.36
N SER A 2 4.33 25.32 1.44
CA SER A 2 5.37 25.52 0.41
C SER A 2 4.98 24.86 -0.92
N LEU A 3 5.48 25.38 -2.04
CA LEU A 3 5.31 24.80 -3.38
C LEU A 3 5.68 23.30 -3.40
N GLN A 4 6.81 22.96 -2.78
CA GLN A 4 7.30 21.58 -2.73
C GLN A 4 6.37 20.67 -1.91
N ASN A 5 5.84 21.16 -0.78
CA ASN A 5 4.92 20.36 0.04
C ASN A 5 3.58 20.16 -0.67
N LEU A 6 3.05 21.19 -1.34
CA LEU A 6 1.82 21.06 -2.14
C LEU A 6 1.97 20.03 -3.26
N THR A 7 3.09 20.09 -3.99
CA THR A 7 3.41 19.14 -5.07
C THR A 7 3.49 17.72 -4.52
N LYS A 8 4.23 17.51 -3.43
CA LYS A 8 4.36 16.21 -2.77
C LYS A 8 3.04 15.67 -2.20
N TRP A 9 2.18 16.55 -1.69
CA TRP A 9 0.86 16.15 -1.20
C TRP A 9 0.04 15.57 -2.34
N GLY A 10 -0.08 16.31 -3.45
CA GLY A 10 -0.82 15.84 -4.63
C GLY A 10 -0.26 14.53 -5.18
N GLU A 11 1.05 14.40 -5.29
CA GLU A 11 1.74 13.18 -5.73
C GLU A 11 1.43 11.98 -4.80
N SER A 12 1.54 12.16 -3.49
CA SER A 12 1.28 11.10 -2.50
C SER A 12 -0.17 10.61 -2.56
N LEU A 13 -1.13 11.52 -2.76
CA LEU A 13 -2.54 11.16 -2.95
C LEU A 13 -2.75 10.36 -4.23
N LEU A 14 -2.12 10.73 -5.34
CA LEU A 14 -2.23 9.98 -6.60
C LEU A 14 -1.65 8.58 -6.49
N GLU A 15 -0.51 8.42 -5.80
CA GLU A 15 0.04 7.10 -5.57
C GLU A 15 -0.88 6.26 -4.68
N LEU A 16 -1.35 6.80 -3.55
CA LEU A 16 -2.27 6.07 -2.68
C LEU A 16 -3.56 5.66 -3.37
N PHE A 17 -4.09 6.52 -4.26
CA PHE A 17 -5.23 6.20 -5.10
C PHE A 17 -4.99 4.96 -5.99
N LEU A 18 -3.78 4.84 -6.55
CA LEU A 18 -3.41 3.71 -7.40
C LEU A 18 -3.23 2.41 -6.62
N TYR A 19 -2.70 2.48 -5.39
CA TYR A 19 -2.49 1.32 -4.52
C TYR A 19 -3.72 0.96 -3.66
N GLY A 20 -4.74 1.83 -3.60
CA GLY A 20 -5.93 1.67 -2.76
C GLY A 20 -7.04 0.83 -3.42
N SER A 21 -7.00 -0.48 -3.22
CA SER A 21 -7.97 -1.43 -3.81
C SER A 21 -9.33 -1.50 -3.09
N ASP A 22 -9.41 -1.14 -1.80
CA ASP A 22 -10.63 -1.25 -0.97
C ASP A 22 -11.40 0.06 -0.78
N GLU A 23 -10.94 1.15 -1.40
CA GLU A 23 -11.64 2.42 -1.32
C GLU A 23 -12.92 2.38 -2.14
N THR A 24 -14.01 2.84 -1.53
CA THR A 24 -15.25 3.13 -2.25
C THR A 24 -14.97 4.09 -3.39
N MET A 25 -15.82 4.09 -4.44
CA MET A 25 -15.71 5.09 -5.51
C MET A 25 -15.67 6.52 -4.98
N ASP A 26 -16.39 6.80 -3.91
CA ASP A 26 -16.44 8.13 -3.30
C ASP A 26 -15.15 8.51 -2.59
N GLU A 27 -14.52 7.58 -1.86
CA GLU A 27 -13.21 7.81 -1.24
C GLU A 27 -12.13 8.08 -2.29
N SER A 28 -12.11 7.30 -3.37
CA SER A 28 -11.12 7.50 -4.44
C SER A 28 -11.37 8.77 -5.24
N ARG A 29 -12.64 9.12 -5.50
CA ARG A 29 -12.99 10.42 -6.09
C ARG A 29 -12.59 11.58 -5.19
N LYS A 30 -12.80 11.46 -3.88
CA LYS A 30 -12.37 12.48 -2.90
C LYS A 30 -10.85 12.66 -2.96
N MET A 31 -10.09 11.56 -3.00
CA MET A 31 -8.63 11.59 -3.06
C MET A 31 -8.11 12.26 -4.34
N LEU A 32 -8.69 11.91 -5.50
CA LEU A 32 -8.34 12.54 -6.78
C LEU A 32 -8.64 14.05 -6.76
N ARG A 33 -9.82 14.45 -6.27
CA ARG A 33 -10.18 15.88 -6.16
C ARG A 33 -9.25 16.64 -5.24
N GLU A 34 -8.87 16.05 -4.12
CA GLU A 34 -7.91 16.67 -3.20
C GLU A 34 -6.53 16.78 -3.86
N ALA A 35 -6.08 15.76 -4.58
CA ALA A 35 -4.83 15.81 -5.33
C ALA A 35 -4.81 16.94 -6.37
N VAL A 36 -5.87 17.04 -7.18
CA VAL A 36 -6.06 18.14 -8.15
C VAL A 36 -5.98 19.49 -7.43
N SER A 37 -6.74 19.68 -6.35
CA SER A 37 -6.76 20.93 -5.60
C SER A 37 -5.37 21.33 -5.08
N LYS A 38 -4.58 20.40 -4.54
CA LYS A 38 -3.22 20.70 -4.06
C LYS A 38 -2.25 21.02 -5.19
N LEU A 39 -2.38 20.36 -6.33
CA LEU A 39 -1.53 20.59 -7.49
C LEU A 39 -1.87 21.93 -8.16
N GLU A 40 -3.14 22.32 -8.24
CA GLU A 40 -3.56 23.64 -8.71
C GLU A 40 -3.07 24.77 -7.78
N GLU A 41 -3.12 24.56 -6.46
CA GLU A 41 -2.53 25.50 -5.48
C GLU A 41 -1.01 25.62 -5.69
N ALA A 42 -0.31 24.51 -5.94
CA ALA A 42 1.11 24.51 -6.29
C ALA A 42 1.39 25.33 -7.57
N LEU A 43 0.61 25.13 -8.63
CA LEU A 43 0.77 25.82 -9.90
C LEU A 43 0.38 27.31 -9.84
N THR A 44 -0.47 27.70 -8.88
CA THR A 44 -0.72 29.11 -8.58
C THR A 44 0.54 29.81 -8.04
N ILE A 45 1.40 29.07 -7.31
CA ILE A 45 2.68 29.60 -6.81
C ILE A 45 3.75 29.58 -7.90
N ASN A 46 3.84 28.50 -8.68
CA ASN A 46 4.75 28.41 -9.83
C ASN A 46 4.09 27.67 -11.01
N PRO A 47 3.59 28.40 -12.02
CA PRO A 47 2.96 27.81 -13.20
C PRO A 47 3.87 26.92 -14.06
N ALA A 48 5.20 27.10 -13.94
CA ALA A 48 6.22 26.35 -14.69
C ALA A 48 6.76 25.14 -13.91
N LYS A 49 6.16 24.78 -12.76
CA LYS A 49 6.59 23.60 -11.99
C LYS A 49 6.20 22.31 -12.73
N HIS A 50 7.09 21.82 -13.58
CA HIS A 50 6.84 20.69 -14.49
C HIS A 50 6.40 19.40 -13.77
N GLU A 51 6.90 19.11 -12.56
CA GLU A 51 6.45 17.94 -11.80
C GLU A 51 4.99 18.09 -11.35
N ALA A 52 4.57 19.28 -10.92
CA ALA A 52 3.19 19.54 -10.53
C ALA A 52 2.25 19.48 -11.75
N LEU A 53 2.69 20.00 -12.90
CA LEU A 53 1.97 19.88 -14.18
C LEU A 53 1.77 18.40 -14.56
N TRP A 54 2.83 17.60 -14.50
CA TRP A 54 2.75 16.18 -14.84
C TRP A 54 1.83 15.40 -13.88
N CYS A 55 1.95 15.63 -12.57
CA CYS A 55 1.05 15.03 -11.58
C CYS A 55 -0.41 15.44 -11.85
N LEU A 56 -0.66 16.71 -12.19
CA LEU A 56 -2.01 17.21 -12.47
C LEU A 56 -2.58 16.53 -13.73
N GLY A 57 -1.75 16.34 -14.77
CA GLY A 57 -2.14 15.58 -15.96
C GLY A 57 -2.56 14.15 -15.65
N ASN A 58 -1.83 13.45 -14.78
CA ASN A 58 -2.21 12.11 -14.32
C ASN A 58 -3.54 12.15 -13.54
N ALA A 59 -3.72 13.14 -12.66
CA ALA A 59 -4.94 13.32 -11.88
C ALA A 59 -6.18 13.50 -12.79
N HIS A 60 -6.10 14.42 -13.76
CA HIS A 60 -7.17 14.61 -14.74
C HIS A 60 -7.43 13.37 -15.59
N THR A 61 -6.38 12.63 -15.97
CA THR A 61 -6.52 11.37 -16.71
C THR A 61 -7.34 10.36 -15.90
N TYR A 62 -7.03 10.19 -14.62
CA TYR A 62 -7.78 9.29 -13.74
C TYR A 62 -9.22 9.77 -13.54
N CYS A 63 -9.44 11.05 -13.29
CA CYS A 63 -10.78 11.63 -13.23
C CYS A 63 -11.56 11.32 -14.51
N GLY A 64 -10.95 11.48 -15.70
CA GLY A 64 -11.57 11.19 -16.99
C GLY A 64 -12.04 9.75 -17.11
N PHE A 65 -11.23 8.77 -16.66
CA PHE A 65 -11.64 7.36 -16.67
C PHE A 65 -12.76 7.03 -15.67
N PHE A 66 -12.84 7.76 -14.55
CA PHE A 66 -13.89 7.61 -13.53
C PHE A 66 -15.21 8.31 -13.90
N THR A 67 -15.20 9.15 -14.93
CA THR A 67 -16.38 9.85 -15.43
C THR A 67 -17.04 9.04 -16.54
N SER A 68 -18.26 8.55 -16.31
CA SER A 68 -18.98 7.73 -17.30
C SER A 68 -19.43 8.54 -18.53
N ASP A 69 -19.76 9.82 -18.35
CA ASP A 69 -20.13 10.69 -19.46
C ASP A 69 -18.91 11.00 -20.33
N TYR A 70 -19.00 10.64 -21.61
CA TYR A 70 -17.89 10.81 -22.54
C TYR A 70 -17.54 12.29 -22.79
N GLY A 71 -18.53 13.19 -22.77
CA GLY A 71 -18.32 14.62 -22.98
C GLY A 71 -17.50 15.22 -21.85
N GLU A 72 -17.90 14.95 -20.61
CA GLU A 72 -17.18 15.37 -19.39
C GLU A 72 -15.80 14.70 -19.29
N ALA A 73 -15.71 13.39 -19.56
CA ALA A 73 -14.43 12.68 -19.57
C ALA A 73 -13.44 13.25 -20.61
N LYS A 74 -13.94 13.63 -21.79
CA LYS A 74 -13.11 14.24 -22.83
C LYS A 74 -12.52 15.58 -22.40
N ILE A 75 -13.29 16.41 -21.70
CA ILE A 75 -12.77 17.69 -21.16
C ILE A 75 -11.59 17.41 -20.23
N LEU A 76 -11.72 16.43 -19.34
CA LEU A 76 -10.64 16.03 -18.42
C LEU A 76 -9.42 15.48 -19.16
N PHE A 77 -9.60 14.69 -20.23
CA PHE A 77 -8.47 14.23 -21.05
C PHE A 77 -7.79 15.37 -21.82
N ASP A 78 -8.54 16.36 -22.28
CA ASP A 78 -7.98 17.54 -22.95
C ASP A 78 -7.20 18.41 -21.94
N GLU A 79 -7.69 18.57 -20.71
CA GLU A 79 -6.97 19.23 -19.60
C GLU A 79 -5.69 18.47 -19.24
N ALA A 80 -5.76 17.13 -19.16
CA ALA A 80 -4.60 16.27 -18.92
C ALA A 80 -3.53 16.45 -20.00
N PHE A 81 -3.94 16.41 -21.27
CA PHE A 81 -3.03 16.60 -22.40
C PHE A 81 -2.32 17.96 -22.34
N GLN A 82 -3.05 19.03 -22.02
CA GLN A 82 -2.46 20.36 -21.86
C GLN A 82 -1.45 20.41 -20.72
N CYS A 83 -1.72 19.76 -19.59
CA CYS A 83 -0.80 19.68 -18.46
C CYS A 83 0.48 18.93 -18.86
N PHE A 84 0.36 17.78 -19.53
CA PHE A 84 1.52 17.02 -20.01
C PHE A 84 2.32 17.78 -21.07
N GLN A 85 1.66 18.48 -21.99
CA GLN A 85 2.35 19.28 -23.00
C GLN A 85 3.19 20.37 -22.33
N LYS A 86 2.62 21.12 -21.37
CA LYS A 86 3.38 22.13 -20.62
C LYS A 86 4.54 21.51 -19.83
N ALA A 87 4.35 20.33 -19.23
CA ALA A 87 5.45 19.64 -18.54
C ALA A 87 6.59 19.27 -19.48
N VAL A 88 6.27 18.82 -20.71
CA VAL A 88 7.25 18.57 -21.79
C VAL A 88 7.93 19.88 -22.22
N ASP A 89 7.18 20.96 -22.38
CA ASP A 89 7.74 22.24 -22.83
C ASP A 89 8.75 22.79 -21.82
N GLU A 90 8.49 22.62 -20.52
CA GLU A 90 9.40 23.02 -19.43
C GLU A 90 10.58 22.04 -19.23
N SER A 91 10.42 20.77 -19.61
CA SER A 91 11.45 19.73 -19.47
C SER A 91 11.42 18.74 -20.65
N PRO A 92 11.90 19.14 -21.83
CA PRO A 92 11.74 18.36 -23.06
C PRO A 92 12.59 17.10 -23.10
N GLU A 93 13.65 17.06 -22.29
CA GLU A 93 14.55 15.91 -22.13
C GLU A 93 13.89 14.76 -21.35
N SER A 94 12.74 15.00 -20.72
CA SER A 94 12.03 14.01 -19.92
C SER A 94 11.29 13.01 -20.80
N GLU A 95 11.87 11.81 -20.94
CA GLU A 95 11.21 10.69 -21.62
C GLU A 95 9.85 10.34 -20.98
N HIS A 96 9.73 10.48 -19.65
CA HIS A 96 8.48 10.17 -18.95
C HIS A 96 7.37 11.17 -19.25
N TYR A 97 7.67 12.46 -19.43
CA TYR A 97 6.67 13.46 -19.82
C TYR A 97 6.23 13.26 -21.27
N LEU A 98 7.17 13.01 -22.18
CA LEU A 98 6.89 12.73 -23.59
C LEU A 98 5.98 11.50 -23.73
N ARG A 99 6.25 10.46 -22.94
CA ARG A 99 5.43 9.25 -22.93
C ARG A 99 4.02 9.51 -22.38
N SER A 100 3.89 10.17 -21.24
CA SER A 100 2.58 10.50 -20.66
C SER A 100 1.73 11.32 -21.63
N LEU A 101 2.34 12.27 -22.35
CA LEU A 101 1.67 13.03 -23.40
C LEU A 101 1.16 12.12 -24.53
N ALA A 102 2.01 11.22 -25.03
CA ALA A 102 1.66 10.29 -26.11
C ALA A 102 0.58 9.27 -25.70
N ASP A 103 0.60 8.80 -24.45
CA ASP A 103 -0.38 7.86 -23.93
C ASP A 103 -1.72 8.55 -23.61
N CYS A 104 -1.69 9.79 -23.12
CA CYS A 104 -2.89 10.61 -22.88
C CYS A 104 -3.72 10.83 -24.16
N ALA A 105 -3.06 10.96 -25.32
CA ALA A 105 -3.74 11.09 -26.61
C ALA A 105 -4.62 9.87 -26.96
N LYS A 106 -4.35 8.70 -26.38
CA LYS A 106 -5.10 7.45 -26.59
C LYS A 106 -6.26 7.28 -25.59
N ALA A 107 -6.26 8.04 -24.48
CA ALA A 107 -7.20 7.88 -23.38
C ALA A 107 -8.69 8.01 -23.79
N PRO A 108 -9.10 8.95 -24.67
CA PRO A 108 -10.50 9.01 -25.14
C PRO A 108 -10.95 7.80 -25.97
N GLY A 109 -10.01 7.09 -26.60
CA GLY A 109 -10.30 5.82 -27.28
C GLY A 109 -10.57 4.70 -26.27
N LEU A 110 -9.64 4.53 -25.33
CA LEU A 110 -9.74 3.54 -24.26
C LEU A 110 -10.99 3.75 -23.40
N HIS A 111 -11.36 4.99 -23.09
CA HIS A 111 -12.57 5.31 -22.34
C HIS A 111 -13.83 4.74 -23.01
N ARG A 112 -13.96 4.92 -24.34
CA ARG A 112 -15.10 4.38 -25.10
C ARG A 112 -15.11 2.85 -25.13
N GLU A 113 -13.96 2.19 -25.10
CA GLU A 113 -13.88 0.73 -25.00
C GLU A 113 -14.32 0.23 -23.62
N ILE A 114 -13.95 0.97 -22.57
CA ILE A 114 -14.31 0.68 -21.18
C ILE A 114 -15.81 0.87 -20.95
N HIS A 115 -16.37 1.99 -21.41
CA HIS A 115 -17.74 2.41 -21.12
C HIS A 115 -18.76 2.10 -22.22
N GLY A 116 -18.32 1.75 -23.44
CA GLY A 116 -19.18 1.58 -24.63
C GLY A 116 -19.26 0.15 -25.20
N GLY A 117 -18.70 -0.86 -24.53
CA GLY A 117 -18.79 -2.27 -24.94
C GLY A 117 -20.17 -2.91 -24.72
N PRO A 118 -20.44 -4.14 -25.23
CA PRO A 118 -21.76 -4.78 -25.20
C PRO A 118 -22.35 -5.11 -23.81
N ALA A 119 -21.65 -4.76 -22.71
CA ALA A 119 -22.13 -4.94 -21.35
C ALA A 119 -23.01 -3.77 -20.84
N ALA A 120 -23.10 -2.65 -21.59
CA ALA A 120 -23.83 -1.46 -21.17
C ALA A 120 -25.37 -1.52 -21.38
N THR A 121 -25.95 -2.69 -21.64
CA THR A 121 -27.41 -2.86 -21.84
C THR A 121 -28.14 -3.63 -20.73
N SER A 122 -27.50 -3.91 -19.60
CA SER A 122 -28.21 -4.24 -18.36
C SER A 122 -28.26 -3.01 -17.46
N ASN A 123 -29.36 -2.79 -16.76
CA ASN A 123 -29.61 -1.68 -15.81
C ASN A 123 -28.63 -1.62 -14.60
N ASP A 124 -27.46 -2.24 -14.67
CA ASP A 124 -26.37 -2.15 -13.71
C ASP A 124 -25.23 -1.34 -14.33
N ALA A 125 -25.38 -0.01 -14.30
CA ALA A 125 -24.45 0.97 -14.88
C ALA A 125 -23.24 1.30 -13.97
N ASP A 126 -22.85 0.40 -13.07
CA ASP A 126 -21.66 0.56 -12.24
C ASP A 126 -20.56 -0.39 -12.72
N ILE A 127 -19.63 0.15 -13.53
CA ILE A 127 -18.32 -0.50 -13.68
C ILE A 127 -17.72 -0.60 -12.28
N ASN A 128 -17.41 -1.84 -11.87
CA ASN A 128 -16.88 -2.12 -10.55
C ASN A 128 -15.56 -1.35 -10.31
N ALA A 129 -15.53 -0.51 -9.29
CA ALA A 129 -14.42 0.38 -8.94
C ALA A 129 -13.07 -0.35 -8.86
N PRO A 130 -12.97 -1.49 -8.15
CA PRO A 130 -11.80 -2.36 -8.19
C PRO A 130 -11.33 -2.78 -9.58
N GLU A 131 -12.24 -3.06 -10.51
CA GLU A 131 -11.87 -3.54 -11.86
C GLU A 131 -11.37 -2.40 -12.74
N LEU A 132 -12.03 -1.23 -12.68
CA LEU A 132 -11.55 -0.02 -13.35
C LEU A 132 -10.20 0.43 -12.78
N LYS A 133 -10.06 0.44 -11.46
CA LYS A 133 -8.78 0.71 -10.78
C LYS A 133 -7.72 -0.30 -11.16
N ARG A 134 -8.01 -1.62 -11.20
CA ARG A 134 -7.04 -2.64 -11.63
C ARG A 134 -6.58 -2.42 -13.06
N ARG A 135 -7.49 -2.05 -13.98
CA ARG A 135 -7.12 -1.76 -15.38
C ARG A 135 -6.28 -0.49 -15.50
N ILE A 136 -6.64 0.57 -14.78
CA ILE A 136 -5.87 1.82 -14.72
C ILE A 136 -4.51 1.59 -14.05
N PHE A 137 -4.48 0.87 -12.94
CA PHE A 137 -3.28 0.49 -12.21
C PHE A 137 -2.36 -0.41 -13.03
N PHE A 138 -2.91 -1.35 -13.80
CA PHE A 138 -2.11 -2.20 -14.67
C PHE A 138 -1.41 -1.37 -15.75
N GLU A 139 -2.12 -0.45 -16.40
CA GLU A 139 -1.51 0.47 -17.35
C GLU A 139 -0.51 1.42 -16.68
N HIS A 140 -0.84 1.96 -15.51
CA HIS A 140 0.08 2.84 -14.78
C HIS A 140 1.34 2.12 -14.29
N THR A 141 1.20 0.92 -13.74
CA THR A 141 2.29 0.06 -13.27
C THR A 141 3.13 -0.41 -14.44
N ARG A 142 2.52 -0.75 -15.59
CA ARG A 142 3.26 -1.02 -16.83
C ARG A 142 4.08 0.20 -17.24
N MET A 143 3.49 1.39 -17.27
CA MET A 143 4.20 2.64 -17.59
C MET A 143 5.34 2.95 -16.60
N THR A 144 5.14 2.63 -15.31
CA THR A 144 6.12 2.87 -14.23
C THR A 144 7.23 1.81 -14.19
N ALA A 145 6.94 0.55 -14.46
CA ALA A 145 7.91 -0.53 -14.55
C ALA A 145 8.79 -0.39 -15.79
N GLU A 146 8.21 0.01 -16.92
CA GLU A 146 8.98 0.35 -18.12
C GLU A 146 9.87 1.59 -17.90
N ARG A 147 9.43 2.56 -17.08
CA ARG A 147 10.23 3.72 -16.63
C ARG A 147 11.46 3.30 -15.79
N ASP A 148 11.29 2.38 -14.85
CA ASP A 148 12.39 1.95 -13.98
C ASP A 148 13.41 1.08 -14.74
N TYR A 149 12.94 0.29 -15.71
CA TYR A 149 13.79 -0.46 -16.64
C TYR A 149 14.68 0.44 -17.53
N LEU A 150 14.15 1.58 -17.98
CA LEU A 150 14.90 2.53 -18.81
C LEU A 150 15.93 3.36 -18.01
N LYS A 151 15.72 3.52 -16.70
CA LYS A 151 16.67 4.20 -15.81
C LYS A 151 17.89 3.35 -15.44
N ASN A 152 17.75 2.01 -15.39
CA ASN A 152 18.82 1.05 -15.12
C ASN A 152 18.77 -0.12 -16.12
N PRO A 153 19.22 0.05 -17.37
CA PRO A 153 19.15 -1.00 -18.41
C PRO A 153 20.05 -2.22 -18.13
N THR A 154 20.87 -2.20 -17.07
CA THR A 154 21.84 -3.25 -16.73
C THR A 154 21.57 -3.98 -15.40
N ASP A 155 20.44 -3.75 -14.73
CA ASP A 155 20.05 -4.57 -13.57
C ASP A 155 19.48 -5.92 -14.03
N THR A 156 20.35 -6.73 -14.64
CA THR A 156 20.23 -8.18 -14.63
C THR A 156 20.94 -8.69 -13.39
N ASP A 157 20.23 -9.43 -12.53
CA ASP A 157 20.75 -10.32 -11.48
C ASP A 157 22.27 -10.26 -11.23
N SER A 158 22.69 -9.48 -10.24
CA SER A 158 24.02 -9.60 -9.68
C SER A 158 24.08 -10.77 -8.68
N SER A 159 24.05 -11.99 -9.21
CA SER A 159 24.61 -13.16 -8.50
C SER A 159 25.16 -14.22 -9.47
N ALA A 160 25.95 -13.81 -10.46
CA ALA A 160 26.85 -14.74 -11.14
C ALA A 160 28.06 -14.04 -11.75
N SER A 161 29.17 -13.96 -11.01
CA SER A 161 30.49 -13.90 -11.64
C SER A 161 31.46 -14.79 -10.87
N GLY A 162 31.92 -15.84 -11.55
CA GLY A 162 32.75 -16.90 -11.00
C GLY A 162 33.24 -17.84 -12.09
N ALA A 163 34.06 -17.29 -12.98
CA ALA A 163 35.03 -17.95 -13.88
C ALA A 163 34.54 -19.02 -14.88
N ALA A 164 34.73 -18.68 -16.15
CA ALA A 164 34.69 -19.62 -17.27
C ALA A 164 35.89 -20.58 -17.26
N THR A 165 35.65 -21.86 -17.55
CA THR A 165 36.57 -22.68 -18.35
C THR A 165 35.75 -23.64 -19.22
N LYS A 166 36.08 -23.68 -20.50
CA LYS A 166 35.39 -24.39 -21.60
C LYS A 166 35.43 -25.92 -21.45
N THR A 167 34.38 -26.63 -21.88
CA THR A 167 34.38 -27.53 -23.07
C THR A 167 32.99 -28.16 -23.31
N ASP A 168 32.50 -28.00 -24.54
CA ASP A 168 31.59 -28.81 -25.38
C ASP A 168 30.61 -29.82 -24.75
N SER A 169 29.31 -29.66 -25.05
CA SER A 169 28.57 -30.56 -25.98
C SER A 169 27.08 -30.19 -26.07
N ALA A 170 26.53 -30.45 -27.26
CA ALA A 170 25.20 -30.07 -27.71
C ALA A 170 24.03 -30.76 -26.97
N GLY A 171 22.91 -30.05 -26.84
CA GLY A 171 21.63 -30.61 -26.43
C GLY A 171 20.54 -29.55 -26.38
N GLY A 172 19.77 -29.41 -27.45
CA GLY A 172 18.60 -28.54 -27.50
C GLY A 172 17.51 -29.01 -26.53
N GLY A 173 17.02 -28.09 -25.70
CA GLY A 173 15.92 -28.31 -24.77
C GLY A 173 15.18 -27.01 -24.55
N THR A 174 13.92 -26.97 -25.00
CA THR A 174 12.96 -25.87 -24.84
C THR A 174 12.92 -25.31 -23.41
N ALA A 175 13.15 -24.01 -23.27
CA ALA A 175 13.01 -23.30 -22.00
C ALA A 175 11.54 -23.34 -21.52
N LYS A 176 11.26 -24.16 -20.51
CA LYS A 176 10.06 -24.02 -19.68
C LYS A 176 10.23 -22.75 -18.83
N ALA A 177 9.27 -21.84 -18.93
CA ALA A 177 9.14 -20.74 -17.98
C ALA A 177 9.09 -21.31 -16.54
N LYS A 178 9.97 -20.84 -15.65
CA LYS A 178 9.93 -21.19 -14.22
C LYS A 178 8.60 -20.68 -13.65
N LYS A 179 7.77 -21.60 -13.17
CA LYS A 179 6.56 -21.30 -12.39
C LYS A 179 7.03 -20.65 -11.07
N ALA A 180 6.44 -19.53 -10.68
CA ALA A 180 6.71 -18.92 -9.38
C ALA A 180 6.48 -19.97 -8.27
N GLU A 181 7.45 -20.12 -7.38
CA GLU A 181 7.43 -21.15 -6.34
C GLU A 181 6.41 -20.74 -5.27
N ASP A 182 5.36 -21.54 -5.14
CA ASP A 182 4.29 -21.34 -4.17
C ASP A 182 4.86 -21.51 -2.75
N LYS A 183 4.93 -20.42 -1.98
CA LYS A 183 5.50 -20.42 -0.62
C LYS A 183 4.45 -20.65 0.47
N VAL A 184 3.18 -20.89 0.10
CA VAL A 184 2.14 -21.23 1.07
C VAL A 184 2.33 -22.68 1.50
N LEU A 185 2.41 -22.91 2.81
CA LEU A 185 2.53 -24.26 3.37
C LEU A 185 1.14 -24.88 3.51
N HIS A 186 0.92 -26.00 2.82
CA HIS A 186 -0.29 -26.79 2.97
C HIS A 186 -0.13 -27.69 4.19
N ILE A 187 -1.06 -27.59 5.13
CA ILE A 187 -1.02 -28.30 6.40
C ILE A 187 -1.98 -29.48 6.34
N HIS A 188 -1.44 -30.67 6.54
CA HIS A 188 -2.18 -31.94 6.44
C HIS A 188 -2.31 -32.70 7.76
N SER A 189 -1.74 -32.16 8.84
CA SER A 189 -1.89 -32.72 10.19
C SER A 189 -1.76 -31.64 11.26
N VAL A 190 -2.24 -31.93 12.47
CA VAL A 190 -2.05 -31.05 13.63
C VAL A 190 -0.57 -30.91 13.97
N VAL A 191 0.22 -31.97 13.76
CA VAL A 191 1.68 -31.93 14.01
C VAL A 191 2.37 -30.93 13.09
N GLU A 192 2.02 -30.90 11.81
CA GLU A 192 2.54 -29.92 10.86
C GLU A 192 2.14 -28.50 11.24
N PHE A 193 0.87 -28.30 11.63
CA PHE A 193 0.37 -27.01 12.10
C PHE A 193 1.20 -26.46 13.28
N GLU A 194 1.32 -27.26 14.34
CA GLU A 194 2.07 -26.88 15.55
C GLU A 194 3.57 -26.71 15.28
N THR A 195 4.13 -27.47 14.33
CA THR A 195 5.52 -27.34 13.92
C THR A 195 5.74 -26.03 13.19
N ALA A 196 4.87 -25.68 12.24
CA ALA A 196 4.95 -24.42 11.50
C ALA A 196 4.86 -23.20 12.43
N LEU A 197 3.92 -23.22 13.40
CA LEU A 197 3.82 -22.16 14.41
C LEU A 197 5.09 -22.02 15.25
N ARG A 198 5.71 -23.14 15.64
CA ARG A 198 6.94 -23.16 16.45
C ARG A 198 8.16 -22.66 15.67
N GLU A 199 8.30 -23.10 14.41
CA GLU A 199 9.42 -22.74 13.54
C GLU A 199 9.40 -21.28 13.09
N ALA A 200 8.21 -20.67 13.03
CA ALA A 200 8.05 -19.25 12.73
C ALA A 200 8.72 -18.32 13.76
N LYS A 201 8.95 -18.78 15.00
CA LYS A 201 9.54 -17.98 16.09
C LYS A 201 8.75 -16.69 16.31
N GLN A 202 9.33 -15.54 15.96
CA GLN A 202 8.74 -14.20 16.10
C GLN A 202 8.10 -13.68 14.81
N LYS A 203 8.19 -14.44 13.71
CA LYS A 203 7.50 -14.11 12.46
C LYS A 203 5.99 -14.20 12.67
N LEU A 204 5.26 -13.36 11.95
CA LEU A 204 3.83 -13.52 11.82
C LEU A 204 3.53 -14.81 11.05
N VAL A 205 2.55 -15.57 11.52
CA VAL A 205 1.97 -16.70 10.79
C VAL A 205 0.53 -16.36 10.44
N VAL A 206 0.20 -16.43 9.16
CA VAL A 206 -1.15 -16.19 8.64
C VAL A 206 -1.70 -17.53 8.15
N VAL A 207 -2.80 -17.96 8.75
CA VAL A 207 -3.44 -19.24 8.48
C VAL A 207 -4.76 -18.97 7.79
N GLU A 208 -4.93 -19.46 6.57
CA GLU A 208 -6.26 -19.58 5.96
C GLU A 208 -6.85 -20.94 6.32
N PHE A 209 -7.94 -20.93 7.08
CA PHE A 209 -8.84 -22.06 7.21
C PHE A 209 -9.86 -22.00 6.05
N ALA A 210 -9.79 -22.98 5.17
CA ALA A 210 -10.53 -23.05 3.93
C ALA A 210 -11.25 -24.41 3.76
N ALA A 211 -12.09 -24.48 2.73
CA ALA A 211 -12.67 -25.74 2.28
C ALA A 211 -12.43 -25.91 0.78
N SER A 212 -12.12 -27.13 0.35
CA SER A 212 -11.83 -27.47 -1.05
C SER A 212 -12.98 -27.12 -2.02
N THR A 213 -14.21 -27.10 -1.51
CA THR A 213 -15.42 -26.78 -2.28
C THR A 213 -15.83 -25.30 -2.19
N SER A 214 -15.11 -24.49 -1.40
CA SER A 214 -15.40 -23.07 -1.24
C SER A 214 -14.86 -22.25 -2.41
N LYS A 215 -15.77 -21.68 -3.20
CA LYS A 215 -15.42 -20.73 -4.27
C LYS A 215 -14.67 -19.51 -3.71
N LYS A 216 -15.11 -18.96 -2.58
CA LYS A 216 -14.46 -17.80 -1.94
C LYS A 216 -13.02 -18.11 -1.51
N SER A 217 -12.77 -19.28 -0.92
CA SER A 217 -11.41 -19.70 -0.55
C SER A 217 -10.54 -19.90 -1.79
N SER A 218 -11.10 -20.50 -2.85
CA SER A 218 -10.39 -20.64 -4.13
C SER A 218 -10.03 -19.29 -4.76
N GLU A 219 -10.89 -18.27 -4.60
CA GLU A 219 -10.65 -16.90 -5.05
C GLU A 219 -9.60 -16.18 -4.18
N MET A 220 -9.49 -16.49 -2.89
CA MET A 220 -8.50 -15.91 -1.97
C MET A 220 -7.09 -16.49 -2.17
N TYR A 221 -6.97 -17.76 -2.52
CA TYR A 221 -5.67 -18.45 -2.60
C TYR A 221 -4.61 -17.73 -3.46
N PRO A 222 -4.91 -17.24 -4.69
CA PRO A 222 -3.93 -16.49 -5.49
C PRO A 222 -3.38 -15.24 -4.78
N PHE A 223 -4.17 -14.59 -3.93
CA PHE A 223 -3.73 -13.43 -3.15
C PHE A 223 -2.82 -13.85 -2.01
N MET A 224 -3.13 -14.96 -1.32
CA MET A 224 -2.24 -15.52 -0.31
C MET A 224 -0.89 -15.93 -0.90
N VAL A 225 -0.88 -16.54 -2.09
CA VAL A 225 0.37 -16.84 -2.82
C VAL A 225 1.14 -15.56 -3.12
N ASN A 226 0.47 -14.51 -3.62
CA ASN A 226 1.14 -13.23 -3.89
C ASN A 226 1.78 -12.64 -2.62
N LEU A 227 1.04 -12.60 -1.52
CA LEU A 227 1.53 -12.12 -0.23
C LEU A 227 2.72 -12.94 0.28
N SER A 228 2.70 -14.26 0.11
CA SER A 228 3.83 -15.13 0.47
C SER A 228 5.11 -14.85 -0.31
N LEU A 229 4.99 -14.31 -1.53
CA LEU A 229 6.12 -13.91 -2.36
C LEU A 229 6.65 -12.52 -2.00
N THR A 230 5.77 -11.60 -1.60
CA THR A 230 6.13 -10.21 -1.29
C THR A 230 6.52 -9.99 0.18
N CYS A 231 5.98 -10.77 1.11
CA CYS A 231 6.17 -10.66 2.56
C CYS A 231 7.03 -11.83 3.08
N ASN A 232 8.33 -11.81 2.79
CA ASN A 232 9.25 -12.92 3.11
C ASN A 232 9.49 -13.16 4.63
N ASP A 233 9.07 -12.21 5.47
CA ASP A 233 9.11 -12.27 6.92
C ASP A 233 7.81 -12.76 7.56
N VAL A 234 6.83 -13.14 6.74
CA VAL A 234 5.55 -13.74 7.15
C VAL A 234 5.47 -15.18 6.64
N VAL A 235 4.94 -16.08 7.45
CA VAL A 235 4.68 -17.48 7.09
C VAL A 235 3.20 -17.63 6.76
N PHE A 236 2.88 -18.22 5.61
CA PHE A 236 1.50 -18.43 5.17
C PHE A 236 1.17 -19.91 5.18
N LEU A 237 0.08 -20.28 5.86
CA LEU A 237 -0.41 -21.65 5.97
C LEU A 237 -1.80 -21.76 5.33
N LEU A 238 -2.05 -22.83 4.57
CA LEU A 238 -3.37 -23.24 4.13
C LEU A 238 -3.80 -24.50 4.89
N VAL A 239 -4.99 -24.46 5.47
CA VAL A 239 -5.61 -25.57 6.21
C VAL A 239 -6.95 -25.87 5.55
N LEU A 240 -7.07 -27.04 4.91
CA LEU A 240 -8.33 -27.51 4.32
C LEU A 240 -9.10 -28.37 5.33
N GLY A 241 -10.20 -27.87 5.88
CA GLY A 241 -10.95 -28.56 6.93
C GLY A 241 -11.72 -29.79 6.47
N ASP A 242 -11.97 -29.90 5.16
CA ASP A 242 -12.72 -30.98 4.53
C ASP A 242 -11.80 -32.08 3.95
N GLU A 243 -10.48 -32.01 4.14
CA GLU A 243 -9.56 -33.01 3.60
C GLU A 243 -9.48 -34.31 4.42
N SER A 244 -9.63 -34.23 5.74
CA SER A 244 -9.48 -35.37 6.65
C SER A 244 -10.26 -35.19 7.96
N ASP A 245 -10.44 -36.28 8.70
CA ASP A 245 -11.04 -36.24 10.05
C ASP A 245 -10.22 -35.37 11.02
N GLU A 246 -8.89 -35.48 10.94
CA GLU A 246 -7.96 -34.73 11.79
C GLU A 246 -8.03 -33.22 11.53
N MET A 247 -8.09 -32.80 10.27
CA MET A 247 -8.21 -31.37 9.93
C MET A 247 -9.56 -30.79 10.33
N ARG A 248 -10.63 -31.61 10.30
CA ARG A 248 -11.94 -31.20 10.83
C ARG A 248 -11.92 -31.01 12.34
N GLU A 249 -11.20 -31.87 13.07
CA GLU A 249 -11.01 -31.69 14.51
C GLU A 249 -10.19 -30.42 14.81
N LEU A 250 -9.19 -30.09 13.98
CA LEU A 250 -8.48 -28.82 14.07
C LEU A 250 -9.43 -27.62 13.87
N PHE A 251 -10.37 -27.68 12.92
CA PHE A 251 -11.38 -26.63 12.74
C PHE A 251 -12.25 -26.44 14.00
N VAL A 252 -12.68 -27.54 14.62
CA VAL A 252 -13.44 -27.49 15.89
C VAL A 252 -12.59 -26.89 17.01
N ARG A 253 -11.32 -27.28 17.10
CA ARG A 253 -10.37 -26.77 18.11
C ARG A 253 -10.15 -25.26 17.99
N GLU A 254 -9.96 -24.77 16.76
CA GLU A 254 -9.73 -23.36 16.46
C GLU A 254 -11.03 -22.53 16.37
N LYS A 255 -12.20 -23.19 16.53
CA LYS A 255 -13.55 -22.61 16.50
C LYS A 255 -13.92 -21.97 15.15
N ILE A 256 -13.57 -22.65 14.07
CA ILE A 256 -13.85 -22.17 12.70
C ILE A 256 -15.27 -22.57 12.29
N GLU A 257 -16.16 -21.60 12.19
CA GLU A 257 -17.56 -21.82 11.79
C GLU A 257 -17.82 -21.59 10.30
N LYS A 258 -17.03 -20.72 9.66
CA LYS A 258 -17.19 -20.34 8.24
C LYS A 258 -15.84 -20.21 7.56
N VAL A 259 -15.85 -20.27 6.24
CA VAL A 259 -14.65 -20.17 5.39
C VAL A 259 -14.87 -19.17 4.23
N PRO A 260 -13.82 -18.50 3.73
CA PRO A 260 -12.46 -18.48 4.28
C PRO A 260 -12.42 -17.77 5.64
N HIS A 261 -11.61 -18.30 6.56
CA HIS A 261 -11.34 -17.70 7.87
C HIS A 261 -9.84 -17.54 8.01
N PHE A 262 -9.39 -16.34 8.35
CA PHE A 262 -7.99 -16.03 8.53
C PHE A 262 -7.67 -15.91 10.01
N THR A 263 -6.56 -16.50 10.43
CA THR A 263 -6.09 -16.38 11.80
C THR A 263 -4.60 -16.04 11.79
N PHE A 264 -4.25 -15.08 12.61
CA PHE A 264 -2.92 -14.51 12.70
C PHE A 264 -2.30 -14.94 14.02
N TYR A 265 -1.12 -15.54 13.95
CA TYR A 265 -0.36 -15.97 15.13
C TYR A 265 0.99 -15.26 15.19
N LYS A 266 1.41 -14.92 16.41
CA LYS A 266 2.78 -14.46 16.70
C LYS A 266 3.20 -15.08 18.03
N ASN A 267 4.42 -15.61 18.10
CA ASN A 267 4.91 -16.33 19.29
C ASN A 267 3.97 -17.46 19.77
N MET A 268 3.36 -18.20 18.82
CA MET A 268 2.37 -19.27 19.07
C MET A 268 1.04 -18.81 19.70
N GLU A 269 0.82 -17.51 19.85
CA GLU A 269 -0.44 -16.96 20.34
C GLU A 269 -1.27 -16.42 19.18
N LYS A 270 -2.58 -16.67 19.20
CA LYS A 270 -3.53 -16.04 18.29
C LYS A 270 -3.62 -14.55 18.64
N ILE A 271 -3.25 -13.68 17.71
CA ILE A 271 -3.24 -12.23 17.90
C ILE A 271 -4.36 -11.50 17.15
N HIS A 272 -4.93 -12.12 16.11
CA HIS A 272 -6.01 -11.56 15.32
C HIS A 272 -6.72 -12.65 14.52
N GLU A 273 -7.99 -12.44 14.16
CA GLU A 273 -8.74 -13.33 13.28
C GLU A 273 -9.82 -12.58 12.50
N GLU A 274 -10.13 -13.08 11.32
CA GLU A 274 -11.07 -12.46 10.39
C GLU A 274 -11.90 -13.53 9.66
N GLU A 275 -13.19 -13.25 9.48
CA GLU A 275 -14.13 -14.16 8.84
C GLU A 275 -14.63 -13.57 7.52
N GLY A 276 -14.43 -14.28 6.41
CA GLY A 276 -15.03 -13.92 5.12
C GLY A 276 -14.51 -12.62 4.49
N ILE A 277 -13.30 -12.19 4.88
CA ILE A 277 -12.64 -10.99 4.36
C ILE A 277 -12.18 -11.14 2.91
N GLY A 278 -12.00 -9.99 2.23
CA GLY A 278 -11.41 -9.91 0.91
C GLY A 278 -9.88 -9.71 0.94
N PRO A 279 -9.24 -9.67 -0.24
CA PRO A 279 -7.78 -9.53 -0.39
C PRO A 279 -7.17 -8.30 0.28
N ASP A 280 -7.91 -7.18 0.31
CA ASP A 280 -7.37 -5.91 0.76
C ASP A 280 -7.33 -5.80 2.28
N MET A 281 -8.42 -6.23 2.94
CA MET A 281 -8.44 -6.44 4.40
C MET A 281 -7.32 -7.41 4.81
N LEU A 282 -7.16 -8.54 4.10
CA LEU A 282 -6.07 -9.49 4.36
C LEU A 282 -4.70 -8.81 4.24
N MET A 283 -4.45 -8.05 3.17
CA MET A 283 -3.21 -7.30 3.00
C MET A 283 -3.02 -6.28 4.14
N GLY A 284 -4.06 -5.55 4.52
CA GLY A 284 -4.04 -4.58 5.62
C GLY A 284 -3.60 -5.22 6.93
N ASP A 285 -4.20 -6.36 7.29
CA ASP A 285 -3.86 -7.11 8.51
C ASP A 285 -2.44 -7.69 8.44
N VAL A 286 -2.05 -8.28 7.31
CA VAL A 286 -0.69 -8.80 7.10
C VAL A 286 0.34 -7.69 7.32
N LEU A 287 0.11 -6.51 6.76
CA LEU A 287 0.99 -5.36 6.92
C LEU A 287 0.98 -4.86 8.38
N TYR A 288 -0.20 -4.75 9.00
CA TYR A 288 -0.35 -4.20 10.34
C TYR A 288 0.25 -5.06 11.44
N TYR A 289 0.10 -6.39 11.35
CA TYR A 289 0.56 -7.35 12.36
C TYR A 289 1.94 -7.96 12.02
N GLY A 290 2.37 -7.86 10.76
CA GLY A 290 3.60 -8.46 10.26
C GLY A 290 4.84 -7.60 10.45
N ASP A 291 4.69 -6.32 10.78
CA ASP A 291 5.72 -5.27 10.71
C ASP A 291 7.01 -5.51 11.51
N ASN A 292 7.87 -6.41 11.03
CA ASN A 292 9.19 -6.65 11.60
C ASN A 292 10.31 -6.01 10.75
N HIS A 293 10.00 -5.35 9.61
CA HIS A 293 11.00 -4.81 8.66
C HIS A 293 10.61 -3.49 7.97
N SER A 294 9.64 -2.72 8.47
CA SER A 294 9.36 -1.42 7.85
C SER A 294 10.36 -0.34 8.26
N GLY A 295 10.33 0.78 7.53
CA GLY A 295 10.91 2.05 7.98
C GLY A 295 10.15 2.68 9.16
N VAL A 296 9.25 1.95 9.84
CA VAL A 296 8.50 2.37 11.02
C VAL A 296 9.11 1.68 12.25
N VAL A 297 9.57 2.48 13.21
CA VAL A 297 10.14 1.98 14.45
C VAL A 297 9.03 1.50 15.38
N GLN A 298 9.00 0.22 15.73
CA GLN A 298 8.09 -0.30 16.73
C GLN A 298 8.57 0.06 18.14
N LEU A 299 7.69 0.68 18.94
CA LEU A 299 7.92 1.08 20.32
C LEU A 299 7.04 0.25 21.25
N HIS A 300 7.62 -0.22 22.35
CA HIS A 300 6.98 -1.16 23.28
C HIS A 300 6.72 -0.57 24.66
N ASN A 301 7.23 0.63 24.94
CA ASN A 301 7.07 1.30 26.23
C ASN A 301 7.38 2.80 26.09
N ARG A 302 7.16 3.55 27.16
CA ARG A 302 7.47 4.99 27.23
C ARG A 302 8.95 5.28 26.97
N GLU A 303 9.83 4.47 27.54
CA GLU A 303 11.27 4.66 27.47
C GLU A 303 11.78 4.56 26.03
N ASP A 304 11.19 3.69 25.20
CA ASP A 304 11.46 3.60 23.77
C ASP A 304 11.09 4.90 23.04
N VAL A 305 9.93 5.48 23.37
CA VAL A 305 9.47 6.76 22.81
C VAL A 305 10.44 7.88 23.18
N GLU A 306 10.77 8.00 24.47
CA GLU A 306 11.66 9.05 24.97
C GLU A 306 13.07 8.93 24.38
N LYS A 307 13.57 7.70 24.26
CA LYS A 307 14.85 7.41 23.60
C LYS A 307 14.81 7.79 22.12
N LEU A 308 13.77 7.41 21.38
CA LEU A 308 13.66 7.75 19.96
C LEU A 308 13.59 9.28 19.74
N ILE A 309 12.86 9.99 20.61
CA ILE A 309 12.80 11.46 20.60
C ILE A 309 14.20 12.05 20.84
N ALA A 310 14.93 11.54 21.84
CA ALA A 310 16.27 12.01 22.16
C ALA A 310 17.27 11.75 21.02
N ASP A 311 17.24 10.54 20.45
CA ASP A 311 18.12 10.11 19.36
C ASP A 311 17.95 10.97 18.10
N ASN A 312 16.75 11.53 17.86
CA ASN A 312 16.43 12.32 16.67
C ASN A 312 16.36 13.84 16.93
N LYS A 313 16.68 14.30 18.14
CA LYS A 313 16.54 15.72 18.52
C LYS A 313 17.40 16.67 17.69
N ALA A 314 18.59 16.24 17.28
CA ALA A 314 19.54 17.06 16.51
C ALA A 314 19.38 16.94 14.99
N ASP A 315 18.55 16.01 14.51
CA ASP A 315 18.51 15.62 13.09
C ASP A 315 17.58 16.51 12.25
N ASN A 316 16.87 17.47 12.88
CA ASN A 316 15.88 18.34 12.25
C ASN A 316 14.79 17.58 11.45
N LYS A 317 14.62 16.28 11.75
CA LYS A 317 13.59 15.42 11.17
C LYS A 317 12.31 15.55 11.97
N LEU A 318 11.17 15.36 11.29
CA LEU A 318 9.89 15.22 11.97
C LEU A 318 9.72 13.76 12.42
N LEU A 319 9.54 13.52 13.71
CA LEU A 319 9.11 12.20 14.20
C LEU A 319 7.58 12.14 14.14
N VAL A 320 7.05 11.15 13.43
CA VAL A 320 5.63 10.85 13.29
C VAL A 320 5.35 9.59 14.11
N LEU A 321 4.76 9.76 15.29
CA LEU A 321 4.41 8.66 16.19
C LEU A 321 2.93 8.27 15.99
N ASP A 322 2.70 7.10 15.40
CA ASP A 322 1.40 6.45 15.25
C ASP A 322 1.03 5.68 16.53
N VAL A 323 0.07 6.20 17.29
CA VAL A 323 -0.47 5.55 18.50
C VAL A 323 -1.74 4.81 18.12
N GLY A 324 -1.64 3.49 18.03
CA GLY A 324 -2.74 2.57 17.74
C GLY A 324 -3.06 1.63 18.91
N LEU A 325 -3.92 0.65 18.67
CA LEU A 325 -4.23 -0.45 19.60
C LEU A 325 -4.17 -1.79 18.87
N LYS A 326 -4.03 -2.89 19.60
CA LYS A 326 -3.96 -4.25 19.03
C LYS A 326 -5.19 -4.60 18.18
N HIS A 327 -6.38 -4.23 18.64
CA HIS A 327 -7.64 -4.48 17.94
C HIS A 327 -8.31 -3.18 17.57
N CYS A 328 -7.97 -2.65 16.40
CA CYS A 328 -8.43 -1.35 15.94
C CYS A 328 -8.52 -1.32 14.40
N GLY A 329 -9.72 -1.55 13.85
CA GLY A 329 -9.96 -1.50 12.41
C GLY A 329 -9.49 -0.19 11.74
N PRO A 330 -9.77 1.00 12.31
CA PRO A 330 -9.26 2.26 11.78
C PRO A 330 -7.71 2.34 11.77
N CYS A 331 -7.04 1.73 12.74
CA CYS A 331 -5.58 1.67 12.82
C CYS A 331 -5.02 0.77 11.70
N VAL A 332 -5.62 -0.41 11.49
CA VAL A 332 -5.31 -1.29 10.35
C VAL A 332 -5.50 -0.55 9.03
N LYS A 333 -6.63 0.17 8.87
CA LYS A 333 -6.96 0.90 7.63
C LYS A 333 -5.92 1.96 7.25
N VAL A 334 -5.40 2.72 8.22
CA VAL A 334 -4.46 3.82 7.93
C VAL A 334 -3.01 3.33 7.77
N TYR A 335 -2.64 2.22 8.41
CA TYR A 335 -1.26 1.80 8.54
C TYR A 335 -0.52 1.51 7.21
N PRO A 336 -1.13 0.95 6.14
CA PRO A 336 -0.49 0.88 4.83
C PRO A 336 -0.04 2.25 4.28
N THR A 337 -0.77 3.31 4.64
CA THR A 337 -0.37 4.69 4.31
C THR A 337 0.88 5.09 5.10
N VAL A 338 0.95 4.77 6.38
CA VAL A 338 2.13 5.01 7.23
C VAL A 338 3.37 4.32 6.67
N LEU A 339 3.25 3.05 6.27
CA LEU A 339 4.34 2.28 5.63
C LEU A 339 4.81 2.89 4.31
N LYS A 340 3.88 3.42 3.52
CA LYS A 340 4.20 4.06 2.24
C LYS A 340 4.93 5.38 2.48
N LEU A 341 4.41 6.22 3.37
CA LEU A 341 5.01 7.51 3.70
C LEU A 341 6.39 7.36 4.34
N SER A 342 6.60 6.35 5.19
CA SER A 342 7.92 6.08 5.80
C SER A 342 9.00 5.75 4.80
N LYS A 343 8.65 5.17 3.65
CA LYS A 343 9.58 4.90 2.53
C LYS A 343 9.82 6.12 1.63
N GLN A 344 8.96 7.13 1.67
CA GLN A 344 9.00 8.28 0.75
C GLN A 344 9.51 9.57 1.40
N MET A 345 9.47 9.65 2.73
CA MET A 345 9.78 10.86 3.47
C MET A 345 11.06 10.69 4.29
N ASP A 346 12.22 10.78 3.63
CA ASP A 346 13.55 10.68 4.28
C ASP A 346 13.80 11.74 5.37
N ASN A 347 13.05 12.85 5.33
CA ASN A 347 13.08 13.94 6.30
C ASN A 347 12.11 13.73 7.48
N ALA A 348 11.55 12.53 7.62
CA ALA A 348 10.74 12.13 8.75
C ALA A 348 11.17 10.76 9.27
N VAL A 349 10.93 10.53 10.55
CA VAL A 349 11.10 9.23 11.20
C VAL A 349 9.72 8.77 11.62
N PHE A 350 9.31 7.59 11.15
CA PHE A 350 8.02 7.03 11.51
C PHE A 350 8.22 6.04 12.64
N ALA A 351 7.33 6.08 13.61
CA ALA A 351 7.30 5.14 14.71
C ALA A 351 5.87 4.78 15.03
N ARG A 352 5.68 3.62 15.64
CA ARG A 352 4.37 3.14 16.06
C ARG A 352 4.43 2.50 17.43
N MET A 353 3.38 2.67 18.21
CA MET A 353 3.17 1.93 19.45
C MET A 353 1.76 1.35 19.53
N ASN A 354 1.63 0.22 20.23
CA ASN A 354 0.32 -0.30 20.63
C ASN A 354 0.03 0.18 22.05
N GLY A 355 -0.95 1.07 22.21
CA GLY A 355 -1.27 1.71 23.47
C GLY A 355 -1.77 0.78 24.57
N ASP A 356 -2.31 -0.38 24.19
CA ASP A 356 -2.79 -1.46 25.05
C ASP A 356 -1.79 -2.62 25.18
N GLU A 357 -0.51 -2.40 24.84
CA GLU A 357 0.49 -3.46 24.93
C GLU A 357 0.82 -3.85 26.37
N ASN A 358 1.04 -2.87 27.24
CA ASN A 358 1.41 -3.03 28.64
C ASN A 358 1.11 -1.75 29.45
N GLU A 359 1.35 -1.79 30.77
CA GLU A 359 1.08 -0.67 31.69
C GLU A 359 1.84 0.62 31.32
N SER A 360 3.09 0.52 30.84
CA SER A 360 3.88 1.68 30.42
C SER A 360 3.22 2.38 29.22
N CYS A 361 2.76 1.62 28.22
CA CYS A 361 2.03 2.16 27.08
C CYS A 361 0.70 2.80 27.49
N MET A 362 -0.09 2.13 28.35
CA MET A 362 -1.35 2.69 28.83
C MET A 362 -1.15 3.99 29.63
N GLN A 363 -0.05 4.09 30.38
CA GLN A 363 0.29 5.32 31.08
C GLN A 363 0.73 6.43 30.11
N PHE A 364 1.48 6.08 29.06
CA PHE A 364 1.83 7.02 27.99
C PHE A 364 0.58 7.62 27.34
N LEU A 365 -0.43 6.81 27.02
CA LEU A 365 -1.71 7.28 26.47
C LEU A 365 -2.37 8.33 27.38
N LYS A 366 -2.41 8.08 28.69
CA LYS A 366 -2.98 9.02 29.67
C LYS A 366 -2.19 10.32 29.74
N ASP A 367 -0.87 10.22 29.84
CA ASP A 367 0.01 11.38 29.98
C ASP A 367 -0.04 12.28 28.75
N MET A 368 -0.19 11.67 27.57
CA MET A 368 -0.31 12.37 26.30
C MET A 368 -1.75 12.75 25.96
N ASP A 369 -2.75 12.47 26.80
CA ASP A 369 -4.17 12.71 26.53
C ASP A 369 -4.63 12.13 25.17
N VAL A 370 -4.28 10.86 24.94
CA VAL A 370 -4.73 10.07 23.78
C VAL A 370 -6.01 9.33 24.19
N VAL A 371 -7.15 9.86 23.74
CA VAL A 371 -8.49 9.32 24.05
C VAL A 371 -9.02 8.41 22.94
N GLU A 372 -8.65 8.70 21.70
CA GLU A 372 -9.09 7.98 20.51
C GLU A 372 -7.89 7.51 19.69
N VAL A 373 -8.04 6.41 18.96
CA VAL A 373 -7.01 5.86 18.08
C VAL A 373 -7.55 5.61 16.67
N PRO A 374 -6.71 5.69 15.62
CA PRO A 374 -5.30 6.07 15.68
C PRO A 374 -5.11 7.57 15.99
N THR A 375 -4.12 7.87 16.83
CA THR A 375 -3.65 9.23 17.09
C THR A 375 -2.20 9.34 16.64
N PHE A 376 -1.92 10.32 15.80
CA PHE A 376 -0.58 10.67 15.36
C PHE A 376 -0.06 11.83 16.19
N LEU A 377 1.08 11.67 16.84
CA LEU A 377 1.81 12.74 17.51
C LEU A 377 2.98 13.17 16.61
N PHE A 378 3.09 14.48 16.38
CA PHE A 378 4.16 15.06 15.58
C PHE A 378 5.19 15.69 16.53
N ILE A 379 6.42 15.20 16.47
CA ILE A 379 7.51 15.63 17.36
C ILE A 379 8.66 16.21 16.55
N ARG A 380 9.18 17.35 16.99
CA ARG A 380 10.36 18.03 16.41
C ARG A 380 11.17 18.69 17.50
N ASP A 381 12.50 18.64 17.39
CA ASP A 381 13.43 19.22 18.36
C ASP A 381 13.21 18.75 19.82
N GLY A 382 12.64 17.56 19.98
CA GLY A 382 12.32 16.98 21.28
C GLY A 382 10.95 17.36 21.84
N GLU A 383 10.14 18.13 21.12
CA GLU A 383 8.85 18.64 21.58
C GLU A 383 7.70 18.21 20.67
N ILE A 384 6.55 17.90 21.26
CA ILE A 384 5.32 17.64 20.51
C ILE A 384 4.84 18.97 19.92
N CYS A 385 4.90 19.09 18.60
CA CYS A 385 4.49 20.28 17.87
C CYS A 385 3.07 20.16 17.29
N GLY A 386 2.49 18.96 17.26
CA GLY A 386 1.16 18.74 16.72
C GLY A 386 0.57 17.37 17.02
N ARG A 387 -0.72 17.23 16.69
CA ARG A 387 -1.42 15.94 16.68
C ARG A 387 -2.48 15.86 15.61
N TYR A 388 -2.78 14.64 15.18
CA TYR A 388 -3.90 14.31 14.32
C TYR A 388 -4.60 13.06 14.85
N VAL A 389 -5.94 13.09 14.90
CA VAL A 389 -6.77 11.97 15.34
C VAL A 389 -7.60 11.50 14.16
N GLY A 390 -7.47 10.22 13.80
CA GLY A 390 -8.23 9.60 12.73
C GLY A 390 -7.39 8.85 11.69
N SER A 391 -8.08 8.19 10.76
CA SER A 391 -7.51 7.28 9.77
C SER A 391 -7.61 7.81 8.32
N GLY A 392 -7.87 9.11 8.15
CA GLY A 392 -7.97 9.76 6.85
C GLY A 392 -6.61 9.89 6.19
N LYS A 393 -6.42 9.23 5.03
CA LYS A 393 -5.12 9.18 4.34
C LYS A 393 -4.62 10.57 3.92
N GLY A 394 -5.51 11.36 3.30
CA GLY A 394 -5.16 12.70 2.81
C GLY A 394 -4.98 13.71 3.94
N GLU A 395 -5.83 13.62 4.96
CA GLU A 395 -5.71 14.41 6.18
C GLU A 395 -4.37 14.12 6.88
N LEU A 396 -3.99 12.84 7.05
CA LEU A 396 -2.71 12.45 7.64
C LEU A 396 -1.52 13.01 6.85
N ILE A 397 -1.50 12.85 5.52
CA ILE A 397 -0.44 13.42 4.67
C ILE A 397 -0.34 14.93 4.89
N GLY A 398 -1.48 15.60 4.94
CA GLY A 398 -1.56 17.03 5.14
C GLY A 398 -0.98 17.53 6.45
N GLU A 399 -1.29 16.83 7.53
CA GLU A 399 -0.76 17.13 8.86
C GLU A 399 0.76 16.90 8.88
N ILE A 400 1.25 15.76 8.36
CA ILE A 400 2.69 15.50 8.26
C ILE A 400 3.39 16.61 7.48
N LEU A 401 2.89 16.99 6.30
CA LEU A 401 3.50 18.02 5.47
C LEU A 401 3.44 19.42 6.11
N ARG A 402 2.38 19.72 6.88
CA ARG A 402 2.28 20.96 7.65
C ARG A 402 3.39 21.05 8.68
N TYR A 403 3.61 19.98 9.45
CA TYR A 403 4.63 19.95 10.49
C TYR A 403 6.04 19.71 9.94
N GLN A 404 6.18 19.14 8.73
CA GLN A 404 7.46 19.12 8.03
C GLN A 404 7.93 20.52 7.65
N GLY A 405 7.00 21.38 7.21
CA GLY A 405 7.25 22.70 6.61
C GLY A 405 7.49 23.87 7.57
N VAL A 406 7.64 23.63 8.88
CA VAL A 406 7.95 24.70 9.83
C VAL A 406 9.41 25.14 9.67
N ARG A 407 9.64 26.14 8.81
CA ARG A 407 10.67 27.16 9.05
C ARG A 407 9.95 28.35 9.70
N VAL A 408 9.88 28.41 11.03
CA VAL A 408 9.67 29.71 11.69
C VAL A 408 11.00 30.44 11.61
N THR A 409 11.20 31.16 10.51
CA THR A 409 12.18 32.25 10.51
C THR A 409 11.55 33.40 11.28
N TYR A 410 12.10 33.72 12.46
CA TYR A 410 11.94 35.02 13.09
C TYR A 410 12.69 36.09 12.30
#